data_AF-A0A0E3BWL7-F1
#
_entry.id   AF-A0A0E3BWL7-F1
#
_cell.length_a   1.000
_cell.length_b   1.000
_cell.length_c   1.000
_cell.angle_alpha   90.00
_cell.angle_beta   90.00
_cell.angle_gamma   90.00
#
_symmetry.space_group_name_H-M   'P 1'
#
loop_
_entity.id
_entity.type
_entity.pdbx_description
1 polymer ?
#
loop_
_entity_poly.entity_id
_entity_poly.type
_entity_poly.pdbx_seq_one_letter_code
_entity_poly.pdbx_strand_id
1 'polypeptide(L)'
;MLAAASMFATLLPSSNAQTIDRGRQFYQSVCARCHEAGVGPELRGRGLSEATVSTIARYGGNAMPAFRHSDIDDATLRQLAEFISKSAAPAKK
;
A
#
# COMPACT_ATOMS: atom_id res chain seq x y z
N MET A 1 10.68 56.32 -22.44
CA MET A 1 10.50 55.45 -21.26
C MET A 1 9.46 54.39 -21.60
N LEU A 2 9.86 53.17 -21.95
CA LEU A 2 8.97 52.01 -22.05
C LEU A 2 9.50 50.95 -21.08
N ALA A 3 8.79 50.71 -19.99
CA ALA A 3 9.05 49.57 -19.11
C ALA A 3 7.97 48.53 -19.41
N ALA A 4 8.33 47.48 -20.14
CA ALA A 4 7.50 46.30 -20.32
C ALA A 4 7.66 45.40 -19.09
N ALA A 5 6.60 45.23 -18.31
CA ALA A 5 6.57 44.30 -17.18
C ALA A 5 6.19 42.89 -17.68
N SER A 6 7.16 41.98 -17.69
CA SER A 6 6.95 40.57 -18.04
C SER A 6 6.31 39.81 -16.86
N MET A 7 5.08 39.33 -17.05
CA MET A 7 4.43 38.41 -16.11
C MET A 7 5.04 37.00 -16.27
N PHE A 8 5.86 36.58 -15.32
CA PHE A 8 6.26 35.18 -15.19
C PHE A 8 5.15 34.42 -14.45
N ALA A 9 4.40 33.59 -15.19
CA ALA A 9 3.49 32.61 -14.59
C ALA A 9 4.32 31.49 -13.96
N THR A 10 4.37 31.45 -12.63
CA THR A 10 4.95 30.33 -11.88
C THR A 10 4.02 29.12 -12.02
N LEU A 11 4.49 28.08 -12.71
CA LEU A 11 3.88 26.76 -12.63
C LEU A 11 4.11 26.21 -11.23
N LEU A 12 3.07 26.23 -10.38
CA LEU A 12 3.04 25.41 -9.19
C LEU A 12 3.03 23.94 -9.64
N PRO A 13 3.92 23.08 -9.15
CA PRO A 13 3.76 21.65 -9.36
C PRO A 13 2.43 21.25 -8.73
N SER A 14 1.51 20.69 -9.53
CA SER A 14 0.31 20.06 -9.02
C SER A 14 0.75 19.09 -7.93
N SER A 15 0.40 19.40 -6.68
CA SER A 15 0.61 18.49 -5.57
C SER A 15 0.06 17.14 -5.97
N ASN A 16 0.91 16.11 -5.90
CA ASN A 16 0.54 14.72 -6.14
C ASN A 16 -0.86 14.52 -5.57
N ALA A 17 -1.83 14.36 -6.48
CA ALA A 17 -3.19 14.01 -6.13
C ALA A 17 -3.10 12.96 -5.04
N GLN A 18 -3.80 13.17 -3.93
CA GLN A 18 -3.87 12.19 -2.86
C GLN A 18 -4.22 10.84 -3.47
N THR A 19 -3.22 10.00 -3.72
CA THR A 19 -3.42 8.67 -4.25
C THR A 19 -4.20 7.96 -3.16
N ILE A 20 -5.47 7.66 -3.43
CA ILE A 20 -6.27 6.82 -2.55
C ILE A 20 -5.45 5.55 -2.34
N ASP A 21 -4.94 5.35 -1.11
CA ASP A 21 -4.08 4.22 -0.75
C ASP A 21 -4.95 2.97 -0.63
N ARG A 22 -5.35 2.43 -1.78
CA ARG A 22 -6.23 1.26 -1.88
C ARG A 22 -5.57 0.03 -1.27
N GLY A 23 -4.25 -0.05 -1.35
CA GLY A 23 -3.47 -1.10 -0.69
C GLY A 23 -3.67 -1.12 0.82
N ARG A 24 -3.52 0.03 1.48
CA ARG A 24 -3.82 0.18 2.90
C ARG A 24 -5.29 -0.11 3.23
N GLN A 25 -6.22 0.38 2.40
CA GLN A 25 -7.65 0.11 2.60
C GLN A 25 -7.95 -1.40 2.54
N PHE A 26 -7.38 -2.11 1.57
CA PHE A 26 -7.52 -3.56 1.46
C PHE A 26 -6.89 -4.29 2.66
N TYR A 27 -5.72 -3.84 3.13
CA TYR A 27 -5.11 -4.37 4.34
C TYR A 27 -6.06 -4.29 5.53
N GLN A 28 -6.65 -3.10 5.76
CA GLN A 28 -7.53 -2.85 6.89
C GLN A 28 -8.84 -3.64 6.82
N SER A 29 -9.43 -3.78 5.63
CA SER A 29 -10.71 -4.46 5.44
C SER A 29 -10.60 -5.98 5.40
N VAL A 30 -9.47 -6.51 4.95
CA VAL A 30 -9.27 -7.95 4.70
C VAL A 30 -8.15 -8.53 5.56
N CYS A 31 -6.91 -8.07 5.36
CA CYS A 31 -5.72 -8.71 5.90
C CYS A 31 -5.66 -8.65 7.44
N ALA A 32 -5.99 -7.48 8.02
CA ALA A 32 -5.92 -7.23 9.45
C ALA A 32 -6.80 -8.20 10.27
N ARG A 33 -7.94 -8.63 9.70
CA ARG A 33 -8.88 -9.55 10.35
C ARG A 33 -8.25 -10.89 10.75
N CYS A 34 -7.20 -11.32 10.06
CA CYS A 34 -6.45 -12.52 10.41
C CYS A 34 -5.08 -12.20 10.99
N HIS A 35 -4.34 -11.26 10.39
CA HIS A 35 -2.94 -11.01 10.75
C HIS A 35 -2.77 -10.19 12.03
N GLU A 36 -3.71 -9.30 12.36
CA GLU A 36 -3.70 -8.56 13.64
C GLU A 36 -4.49 -9.29 14.73
N ALA A 37 -5.35 -10.24 14.34
CA ALA A 37 -6.09 -11.13 15.26
C ALA A 37 -5.28 -12.36 15.71
N GLY A 38 -4.05 -12.54 15.20
CA GLY A 38 -3.19 -13.68 15.54
C GLY A 38 -3.56 -15.01 14.87
N VAL A 39 -4.46 -15.00 13.87
CA VAL A 39 -4.75 -16.18 13.04
C VAL A 39 -3.60 -16.43 12.06
N GLY A 40 -3.08 -15.35 11.47
CA GLY A 40 -1.86 -15.34 10.68
C GLY A 40 -0.73 -14.63 11.41
N PRO A 41 0.53 -14.78 10.97
CA PRO A 41 1.65 -14.04 11.55
C PRO A 41 1.49 -12.53 11.30
N GLU A 42 1.98 -11.70 12.20
CA GLU A 42 2.08 -10.25 11.96
C GLU A 42 2.87 -10.00 10.67
N LEU A 43 2.41 -9.03 9.88
CA LEU A 43 2.98 -8.67 8.58
C LEU A 43 3.81 -7.38 8.66
N ARG A 44 3.40 -6.43 9.50
CA ARG A 44 4.03 -5.11 9.64
C ARG A 44 5.32 -5.18 10.45
N GLY A 45 6.25 -4.26 10.19
CA GLY A 45 7.55 -4.20 10.87
C GLY A 45 8.54 -5.28 10.48
N ARG A 46 8.23 -6.07 9.44
CA ARG A 46 9.07 -7.20 8.99
C ARG A 46 9.90 -6.92 7.74
N GLY A 47 9.69 -5.78 7.09
CA GLY A 47 10.40 -5.42 5.85
C GLY A 47 10.19 -6.44 4.73
N LEU A 48 8.98 -7.02 4.62
CA LEU A 48 8.67 -7.99 3.57
C LEU A 48 8.83 -7.34 2.18
N SER A 49 9.41 -8.07 1.23
CA SER A 49 9.54 -7.61 -0.15
C SER A 49 8.21 -7.66 -0.89
N GLU A 50 8.08 -6.86 -1.94
CA GLU A 50 6.90 -6.87 -2.82
C GLU A 50 6.64 -8.26 -3.39
N ALA A 51 7.69 -8.93 -3.88
CA ALA A 51 7.59 -10.27 -4.43
C ALA A 51 7.06 -11.29 -3.40
N THR A 52 7.51 -11.22 -2.15
CA THR A 52 7.04 -12.11 -1.09
C THR A 52 5.56 -11.89 -0.79
N VAL A 53 5.14 -10.64 -0.58
CA VAL A 53 3.73 -10.32 -0.29
C VAL A 53 2.85 -10.73 -1.46
N SER A 54 3.22 -10.35 -2.69
CA SER A 54 2.43 -10.65 -3.88
C SER A 54 2.31 -12.14 -4.15
N THR A 55 3.40 -12.90 -3.99
CA THR A 55 3.38 -14.36 -4.19
C THR A 55 2.46 -15.03 -3.17
N ILE A 56 2.61 -14.73 -1.87
CA ILE A 56 1.79 -15.36 -0.84
C ILE A 56 0.31 -14.94 -1.00
N ALA A 57 0.03 -13.67 -1.33
CA ALA A 57 -1.34 -13.23 -1.56
C ALA A 57 -1.98 -13.94 -2.76
N ARG A 58 -1.22 -14.20 -3.84
CA ARG A 58 -1.74 -14.84 -5.06
C ARG A 58 -1.89 -16.34 -4.97
N TYR A 59 -0.99 -17.01 -4.26
CA TYR A 59 -0.96 -18.47 -4.19
C TYR A 59 -1.46 -19.03 -2.85
N GLY A 60 -1.65 -18.18 -1.85
CA GLY A 60 -1.91 -18.61 -0.49
C GLY A 60 -0.67 -19.23 0.16
N GLY A 61 -0.83 -19.70 1.39
CA GLY A 61 0.24 -20.36 2.13
C GLY A 61 -0.30 -21.09 3.34
N ASN A 62 -0.16 -22.42 3.38
CA ASN A 62 -0.80 -23.26 4.38
C ASN A 62 -2.32 -23.00 4.45
N ALA A 63 -2.81 -22.50 5.59
CA ALA A 63 -4.22 -22.15 5.80
C ALA A 63 -4.60 -20.75 5.25
N MET A 64 -3.62 -19.93 4.82
CA MET A 64 -3.91 -18.63 4.23
C MET A 64 -4.49 -18.79 2.82
N PRO A 65 -5.69 -18.24 2.54
CA PRO A 65 -6.32 -18.36 1.24
C PRO A 65 -5.56 -17.56 0.16
N ALA A 66 -5.71 -17.99 -1.08
CA ALA A 66 -5.26 -17.24 -2.26
C ALA A 66 -6.30 -16.17 -2.65
N PHE A 67 -5.86 -14.97 -3.01
CA PHE A 67 -6.67 -13.88 -3.51
C PHE A 67 -6.56 -13.76 -5.03
N ARG A 68 -7.71 -13.86 -5.71
CA ARG A 68 -7.83 -13.77 -7.17
C ARG A 68 -7.64 -12.32 -7.62
N HIS A 69 -7.40 -12.13 -8.92
CA HIS A 69 -7.38 -10.79 -9.51
C HIS A 69 -8.72 -10.05 -9.36
N SER A 70 -9.84 -10.79 -9.28
CA SER A 70 -11.17 -10.23 -9.00
C SER A 70 -11.32 -9.70 -7.57
N ASP A 71 -10.53 -10.21 -6.63
CA ASP A 71 -10.58 -9.81 -5.22
C ASP A 71 -9.69 -8.58 -5.00
N ILE A 72 -8.50 -8.58 -5.64
CA ILE A 72 -7.55 -7.47 -5.62
C ILE A 72 -6.76 -7.45 -6.93
N ASP A 73 -6.81 -6.33 -7.65
CA ASP A 73 -6.02 -6.14 -8.88
C ASP A 73 -4.52 -5.96 -8.58
N ASP A 74 -3.68 -6.02 -9.61
CA ASP A 74 -2.22 -6.01 -9.42
C ASP A 74 -1.68 -4.65 -8.97
N ALA A 75 -2.32 -3.56 -9.39
CA ALA A 75 -1.95 -2.21 -8.95
C ALA A 75 -2.21 -2.02 -7.45
N THR A 76 -3.34 -2.51 -6.96
CA THR A 76 -3.73 -2.47 -5.55
C THR A 76 -2.88 -3.44 -4.72
N LEU A 77 -2.56 -4.63 -5.25
CA LEU A 77 -1.67 -5.57 -4.58
C LEU A 77 -0.25 -5.01 -4.40
N ARG A 78 0.25 -4.27 -5.39
CA ARG A 78 1.51 -3.53 -5.25
C ARG A 78 1.48 -2.48 -4.15
N GLN A 79 0.41 -1.67 -4.10
CA GLN A 79 0.22 -0.69 -3.02
C GLN A 79 0.13 -1.38 -1.66
N LEU A 80 -0.55 -2.53 -1.58
CA LEU A 80 -0.67 -3.34 -0.36
C LEU A 80 0.71 -3.81 0.11
N ALA A 81 1.52 -4.32 -0.81
CA ALA A 81 2.86 -4.78 -0.50
C ALA A 81 3.78 -3.63 -0.05
N GLU A 82 3.72 -2.48 -0.71
CA GLU A 82 4.44 -1.28 -0.29
C GLU A 82 4.01 -0.82 1.12
N PHE A 83 2.71 -0.80 1.39
CA PHE A 83 2.17 -0.47 2.69
C PHE A 83 2.68 -1.42 3.78
N ILE A 84 2.61 -2.73 3.56
CA ILE A 84 3.10 -3.74 4.52
C ILE A 84 4.60 -3.57 4.77
N SER A 85 5.38 -3.40 3.69
CA SER A 85 6.84 -3.29 3.75
C SER A 85 7.29 -2.08 4.57
N LYS A 86 6.62 -0.94 4.40
CA LYS A 86 6.95 0.33 5.05
C LYS A 86 6.28 0.53 6.42
N SER A 87 5.35 -0.33 6.79
CA SER A 87 4.64 -0.21 8.05
C SER A 87 5.53 -0.56 9.24
N ALA A 88 5.45 0.24 10.30
CA ALA A 88 6.10 -0.06 11.57
C ALA A 88 5.45 -1.27 12.27
N ALA A 89 6.24 -1.98 13.06
CA ALA A 89 5.74 -3.02 13.95
C ALA A 89 4.70 -2.42 14.91
N PRO A 90 3.62 -3.15 15.26
CA PRO A 90 2.71 -2.70 16.30
C PRO A 90 3.45 -2.56 17.64
N ALA A 91 3.00 -1.61 18.47
CA ALA A 91 3.50 -1.49 19.83
C ALA A 91 3.21 -2.79 20.61
N LYS A 92 4.19 -3.25 21.39
CA LYS A 92 3.95 -4.35 22.34
C LYS A 92 2.90 -3.89 23.35
N LYS A 93 1.86 -4.70 23.53
CA LYS A 93 0.90 -4.52 24.62
C LYS A 93 1.50 -4.98 25.94
#